data_AF-A0A533T7N2-F1
#
_entry.id   AF-A0A533T7N2-F1
#
_cell.length_a   1.000
_cell.length_b   1.000
_cell.length_c   1.000
_cell.angle_alpha   90.00
_cell.angle_beta   90.00
_cell.angle_gamma   90.00
#
_symmetry.space_group_name_H-M   'P 1'
#
loop_
_entity.id
_entity.type
_entity.pdbx_description
1 polymer ?
#
loop_
_entity_poly.entity_id
_entity_poly.type
_entity_poly.pdbx_seq_one_letter_code
_entity_poly.pdbx_strand_id
1 'polypeptide(L)'
;MSVTSFRELVPILQTAIGPMILISGLGLLLLTMTNRLGRIIDRSRSLLDNLESNPESYVLRINKEVAILWKRARYIRIAILLACMTCLGASLLIIMLFLSALVNIDLPMVLSAVFIGSMLCLSSSLLFFFLDVNMNLAAFRIEMESHDKKRLILETKGY
;
A
#
# COMPACT_ATOMS: atom_id res chain seq x y z
N MET A 1 37.99 -30.04 6.80
CA MET A 1 36.67 -29.39 6.65
C MET A 1 36.46 -28.50 7.86
N SER A 2 37.16 -27.35 7.90
CA SER A 2 37.03 -26.39 8.98
C SER A 2 35.72 -25.65 8.77
N VAL A 3 34.82 -25.76 9.76
CA VAL A 3 33.86 -24.73 10.17
C VAL A 3 34.09 -23.41 9.41
N THR A 4 33.14 -23.04 8.55
CA THR A 4 32.96 -21.67 8.04
C THR A 4 33.22 -20.71 9.20
N SER A 5 34.37 -20.05 9.18
CA SER A 5 34.89 -19.37 10.36
C SER A 5 33.93 -18.23 10.69
N PHE A 6 33.73 -17.91 11.97
CA PHE A 6 32.89 -16.76 12.38
C PHE A 6 33.25 -15.47 11.60
N ARG A 7 34.52 -15.33 11.19
CA ARG A 7 35.03 -14.24 10.35
C ARG A 7 34.40 -14.17 8.95
N GLU A 8 33.99 -15.29 8.36
CA GLU A 8 33.34 -15.34 7.04
C GLU A 8 31.84 -15.02 7.14
N LEU A 9 31.20 -15.36 8.27
CA LEU A 9 29.79 -15.03 8.51
C LEU A 9 29.54 -13.53 8.73
N VAL A 10 30.47 -12.82 9.39
CA VAL A 10 30.29 -11.40 9.74
C VAL A 10 29.99 -10.51 8.52
N PRO A 11 30.76 -10.56 7.40
CA PRO A 11 30.45 -9.80 6.18
C PRO A 11 29.08 -10.13 5.56
N ILE A 12 28.65 -11.38 5.61
CA ILE A 12 27.35 -11.82 5.06
C ILE A 12 26.22 -11.26 5.92
N LEU A 13 26.36 -11.35 7.24
CA LEU A 13 25.41 -10.73 8.18
C LEU A 13 25.30 -9.24 7.92
N GLN A 14 26.41 -8.53 7.75
CA GLN A 14 26.43 -7.10 7.44
C GLN A 14 25.72 -6.79 6.12
N THR A 15 25.91 -7.62 5.10
CA THR A 15 25.26 -7.44 3.78
C THR A 15 23.75 -7.68 3.86
N ALA A 16 23.31 -8.63 4.70
CA ALA A 16 21.90 -8.93 4.93
C ALA A 16 21.14 -7.83 5.72
N ILE A 17 21.86 -6.92 6.40
CA ILE A 17 21.23 -5.82 7.15
C ILE A 17 20.43 -4.89 6.23
N GLY A 18 20.91 -4.62 5.00
CA GLY A 18 20.24 -3.71 4.06
C GLY A 18 18.80 -4.14 3.74
N PRO A 19 18.58 -5.35 3.20
CA PRO A 19 17.23 -5.89 2.97
C PRO A 19 16.39 -6.00 4.24
N MET A 20 16.99 -6.33 5.40
CA MET A 20 16.26 -6.46 6.66
C MET A 20 15.70 -5.11 7.15
N ILE A 21 16.47 -4.03 7.04
CA ILE A 21 16.00 -2.67 7.33
C ILE A 21 14.82 -2.30 6.44
N LEU A 22 14.88 -2.66 5.15
CA LEU A 22 13.81 -2.41 4.21
C LEU A 22 12.52 -3.17 4.56
N ILE A 23 12.62 -4.43 5.00
CA ILE A 23 11.47 -5.21 5.49
C ILE A 23 10.81 -4.54 6.70
N SER A 24 11.62 -4.01 7.63
CA SER A 24 11.10 -3.27 8.78
C SER A 24 10.30 -2.03 8.35
N GLY A 25 10.85 -1.22 7.43
CA GLY A 25 10.15 -0.06 6.87
C GLY A 25 8.88 -0.43 6.10
N LEU A 26 8.91 -1.54 5.36
CA LEU A 26 7.73 -2.10 4.68
C LEU A 26 6.62 -2.49 5.66
N GLY A 27 6.97 -3.00 6.85
CA GLY A 27 5.98 -3.33 7.89
C GLY A 27 5.14 -2.11 8.30
N LEU A 28 5.78 -0.95 8.47
CA LEU A 28 5.09 0.31 8.79
C LEU A 28 4.20 0.80 7.65
N LEU A 29 4.68 0.69 6.41
CA LEU A 29 3.89 1.03 5.22
C LEU A 29 2.66 0.13 5.07
N LEU A 30 2.84 -1.18 5.22
CA LEU A 30 1.75 -2.16 5.16
C LEU A 30 0.72 -1.92 6.25
N LEU A 31 1.15 -1.63 7.49
CA LEU A 31 0.26 -1.28 8.58
C LEU A 31 -0.57 -0.04 8.25
N THR A 32 0.07 1.00 7.71
CA THR A 32 -0.61 2.24 7.30
C THR A 32 -1.65 2.00 6.21
N MET A 33 -1.29 1.26 5.16
CA MET A 33 -2.19 0.92 4.06
C MET A 33 -3.36 0.05 4.54
N THR A 34 -3.09 -0.94 5.39
CA THR A 34 -4.10 -1.86 5.93
C THR A 34 -5.10 -1.12 6.81
N ASN A 35 -4.61 -0.23 7.69
CA ASN A 35 -5.48 0.63 8.51
C ASN A 35 -6.37 1.53 7.65
N ARG A 36 -5.82 2.09 6.57
CA ARG A 36 -6.59 2.92 5.65
C ARG A 36 -7.65 2.13 4.89
N LEU A 37 -7.32 0.91 4.44
CA LEU A 37 -8.28 0.01 3.79
C LEU A 37 -9.43 -0.36 4.75
N GLY A 38 -9.11 -0.67 6.01
CA GLY A 38 -10.11 -0.95 7.06
C GLY A 38 -11.12 0.20 7.18
N ARG A 39 -10.65 1.44 7.33
CA ARG A 39 -11.53 2.62 7.40
C ARG A 39 -12.43 2.80 6.17
N ILE A 40 -11.94 2.48 4.97
CA ILE A 40 -12.75 2.54 3.73
C ILE A 40 -13.84 1.46 3.74
N ILE A 41 -13.50 0.24 4.16
CA ILE A 41 -14.46 -0.87 4.27
C ILE A 41 -15.51 -0.56 5.33
N ASP A 42 -15.11 -0.11 6.51
CA ASP A 42 -16.01 0.23 7.62
C ASP A 42 -16.97 1.35 7.22
N ARG A 43 -16.46 2.41 6.57
CA ARG A 43 -17.31 3.49 6.03
C ARG A 43 -18.28 2.98 4.96
N SER A 44 -17.85 2.08 4.10
CA SER A 44 -18.72 1.49 3.07
C SER A 44 -19.85 0.65 3.70
N ARG A 45 -19.53 -0.13 4.75
CA ARG A 45 -20.51 -0.90 5.52
C ARG A 45 -21.53 0.01 6.22
N SER A 46 -21.06 1.03 6.93
CA SER A 46 -21.94 2.00 7.59
C SER A 46 -22.89 2.70 6.60
N LEU A 47 -22.41 3.06 5.41
CA LEU A 47 -23.27 3.64 4.36
C LEU A 47 -24.33 2.66 3.86
N LEU A 48 -24.01 1.37 3.74
CA LEU A 48 -24.94 0.31 3.35
C LEU A 48 -26.00 0.03 4.43
N ASP A 49 -25.62 0.05 5.71
CA ASP A 49 -26.57 -0.16 6.82
C ASP A 49 -27.60 0.99 6.92
N ASN A 50 -27.18 2.22 6.60
CA ASN A 50 -28.09 3.38 6.52
C ASN A 50 -29.07 3.34 5.33
N LEU A 51 -28.83 2.44 4.36
CA LEU A 51 -29.62 2.27 3.14
C LEU A 51 -30.96 1.55 3.43
N GLU A 52 -30.98 0.61 4.38
CA GLU A 52 -32.18 -0.15 4.75
C GLU A 52 -33.29 0.73 5.37
N SER A 53 -32.96 1.96 5.78
CA SER A 53 -33.86 2.84 6.53
C SER A 53 -34.41 4.05 5.75
N ASN A 54 -34.07 4.24 4.46
CA ASN A 54 -34.33 5.50 3.75
C ASN A 54 -34.96 5.36 2.33
N PRO A 55 -35.69 6.39 1.83
CA PRO A 55 -36.43 6.36 0.56
C PRO A 55 -35.54 6.26 -0.70
N GLU A 56 -36.10 5.76 -1.82
CA GLU A 56 -35.41 5.40 -3.07
C GLU A 56 -34.47 6.47 -3.67
N SER A 57 -34.76 7.76 -3.49
CA SER A 57 -33.90 8.85 -3.99
C SER A 57 -32.58 8.98 -3.22
N TYR A 58 -32.54 8.55 -1.96
CA TYR A 58 -31.33 8.48 -1.13
C TYR A 58 -30.47 7.26 -1.49
N VAL A 59 -31.11 6.16 -1.89
CA VAL A 59 -30.48 4.89 -2.30
C VAL A 59 -29.56 5.07 -3.51
N LEU A 60 -29.98 5.83 -4.53
CA LEU A 60 -29.16 6.07 -5.73
C LEU A 60 -27.88 6.87 -5.41
N ARG A 61 -27.97 7.81 -4.46
CA ARG A 61 -26.86 8.68 -4.07
C ARG A 61 -25.84 7.94 -3.22
N ILE A 62 -26.29 7.12 -2.27
CA ILE A 62 -25.40 6.29 -1.45
C ILE A 62 -24.71 5.21 -2.30
N ASN A 63 -25.42 4.57 -3.25
CA ASN A 63 -24.81 3.59 -4.16
C ASN A 63 -23.66 4.20 -4.98
N LYS A 64 -23.77 5.46 -5.42
CA LYS A 64 -22.68 6.17 -6.11
C LYS A 64 -21.48 6.40 -5.19
N GLU A 65 -21.71 6.77 -3.93
CA GLU A 65 -20.64 7.01 -2.95
C GLU A 65 -19.90 5.71 -2.60
N VAL A 66 -20.66 4.61 -2.38
CA VAL A 66 -20.11 3.26 -2.15
C VAL A 66 -19.30 2.78 -3.35
N ALA A 67 -19.75 3.02 -4.59
CA ALA A 67 -18.99 2.67 -5.79
C ALA A 67 -17.64 3.40 -5.88
N ILE A 68 -17.58 4.67 -5.46
CA ILE A 68 -16.33 5.43 -5.39
C ILE A 68 -15.41 4.83 -4.32
N LEU A 69 -15.92 4.55 -3.12
CA LEU A 69 -15.16 3.90 -2.04
C LEU A 69 -14.57 2.56 -2.47
N TRP A 70 -15.33 1.73 -3.20
CA TRP A 70 -14.85 0.45 -3.74
C TRP A 70 -13.74 0.61 -4.78
N LYS A 71 -13.83 1.62 -5.66
CA LYS A 71 -12.76 1.91 -6.64
C LYS A 71 -11.44 2.25 -5.93
N ARG A 72 -11.52 2.96 -4.79
CA ARG A 72 -10.37 3.33 -3.98
C ARG A 72 -9.78 2.16 -3.20
N ALA A 73 -10.64 1.32 -2.63
CA ALA A 73 -10.22 0.08 -1.99
C ALA A 73 -9.39 -0.80 -2.95
N ARG A 74 -9.70 -0.79 -4.25
CA ARG A 74 -8.92 -1.50 -5.27
C ARG A 74 -7.50 -0.97 -5.41
N TYR A 75 -7.29 0.35 -5.45
CA TYR A 75 -5.94 0.94 -5.56
C TYR A 75 -5.09 0.63 -4.32
N ILE A 76 -5.65 0.76 -3.11
CA ILE A 76 -4.94 0.39 -1.87
C ILE A 76 -4.61 -1.11 -1.86
N ARG A 77 -5.55 -1.96 -2.27
CA ARG A 77 -5.33 -3.41 -2.32
C ARG A 77 -4.18 -3.77 -3.28
N ILE A 78 -4.11 -3.11 -4.44
CA ILE A 78 -2.99 -3.29 -5.37
C ILE A 78 -1.68 -2.81 -4.73
N ALA A 79 -1.67 -1.64 -4.08
CA ALA A 79 -0.48 -1.15 -3.38
C ALA A 79 0.02 -2.14 -2.31
N ILE A 80 -0.89 -2.69 -1.49
CA ILE A 80 -0.57 -3.70 -0.47
C ILE A 80 0.03 -4.96 -1.12
N LEU A 81 -0.58 -5.47 -2.19
CA LEU A 81 -0.07 -6.65 -2.89
C LEU A 81 1.35 -6.44 -3.41
N LEU A 82 1.65 -5.30 -4.03
CA LEU A 82 3.01 -5.01 -4.51
C LEU A 82 4.01 -4.81 -3.37
N ALA A 83 3.59 -4.22 -2.24
CA ALA A 83 4.42 -4.12 -1.03
C ALA A 83 4.74 -5.50 -0.45
N CYS A 84 3.75 -6.41 -0.40
CA CYS A 84 3.98 -7.80 -0.01
C CYS A 84 4.95 -8.52 -0.96
N MET A 85 4.82 -8.33 -2.28
CA MET A 85 5.77 -8.90 -3.26
C MET A 85 7.20 -8.38 -3.04
N THR A 86 7.35 -7.11 -2.69
CA THR A 86 8.65 -6.54 -2.30
C THR A 86 9.20 -7.22 -1.05
N CYS A 87 8.36 -7.43 -0.03
CA CYS A 87 8.77 -8.08 1.22
C CYS A 87 9.22 -9.53 0.97
N LEU A 88 8.49 -10.26 0.13
CA LEU A 88 8.85 -11.61 -0.32
C LEU A 88 10.18 -11.61 -1.10
N GLY A 89 10.38 -10.66 -2.01
CA GLY A 89 11.64 -10.54 -2.74
C GLY A 89 12.82 -10.19 -1.82
N ALA A 90 12.62 -9.31 -0.85
CA ALA A 90 13.64 -8.96 0.14
C ALA A 90 14.00 -10.15 1.06
N SER A 91 13.01 -10.94 1.50
CA SER A 91 13.28 -12.14 2.29
C SER A 91 13.99 -13.23 1.48
N LEU A 92 13.63 -13.40 0.20
CA LEU A 92 14.34 -14.27 -0.73
C LEU A 92 15.80 -13.85 -0.93
N LEU A 93 16.08 -12.55 -1.04
CA LEU A 93 17.46 -12.04 -1.12
C LEU A 93 18.29 -12.40 0.12
N ILE A 94 17.71 -12.27 1.31
CA ILE A 94 18.39 -12.65 2.55
C ILE A 94 18.71 -14.14 2.51
N ILE A 95 17.73 -14.98 2.16
CA ILE A 95 17.93 -16.45 2.05
C ILE A 95 19.03 -16.76 1.02
N MET A 96 19.01 -16.12 -0.16
CA MET A 96 20.00 -16.32 -1.21
C MET A 96 21.41 -15.88 -0.81
N LEU A 97 21.55 -14.75 -0.09
CA LEU A 97 22.84 -14.28 0.43
C LEU A 97 23.48 -15.31 1.37
N PHE A 98 22.69 -15.87 2.29
CA PHE A 98 23.17 -16.91 3.20
C PHE A 98 23.46 -18.22 2.48
N LEU A 99 22.61 -18.63 1.53
CA LEU A 99 22.77 -19.88 0.80
C LEU A 99 24.01 -19.84 -0.12
N SER A 100 24.23 -18.71 -0.79
CA SER A 100 25.41 -18.45 -1.63
C SER A 100 26.70 -18.66 -0.84
N ALA A 101 26.77 -18.15 0.39
CA ALA A 101 27.91 -18.35 1.27
C ALA A 101 28.07 -19.79 1.77
N LEU A 102 26.97 -20.48 2.07
CA LEU A 102 27.03 -21.84 2.62
C LEU A 102 27.50 -22.86 1.58
N VAL A 103 27.07 -22.69 0.32
CA VAL A 103 27.35 -23.62 -0.78
C VAL A 103 28.51 -23.14 -1.66
N ASN A 104 29.10 -21.96 -1.38
CA ASN A 104 30.11 -21.29 -2.23
C ASN A 104 29.65 -21.16 -3.70
N ILE A 105 28.38 -20.77 -3.89
CA ILE A 105 27.79 -20.55 -5.21
C ILE A 105 27.69 -19.05 -5.45
N ASP A 106 28.40 -18.55 -6.46
CA ASP A 106 28.32 -17.16 -6.89
C ASP A 106 27.19 -16.97 -7.92
N LEU A 107 26.07 -16.39 -7.49
CA LEU A 107 24.92 -16.04 -8.35
C LEU A 107 24.62 -14.53 -8.33
N PRO A 108 25.59 -13.65 -8.67
CA PRO A 108 25.39 -12.21 -8.60
C PRO A 108 24.24 -11.75 -9.52
N MET A 109 24.08 -12.37 -10.69
CA MET A 109 23.03 -11.98 -11.63
C MET A 109 21.61 -12.29 -11.12
N VAL A 110 21.43 -13.41 -10.41
CA VAL A 110 20.13 -13.77 -9.80
C VAL A 110 19.81 -12.83 -8.63
N LEU A 111 20.80 -12.58 -7.76
CA LEU A 111 20.66 -11.62 -6.65
C LEU A 111 20.29 -10.23 -7.16
N SER A 112 20.99 -9.73 -8.19
CA SER A 112 20.67 -8.44 -8.82
C SER A 112 19.27 -8.41 -9.44
N ALA A 113 18.87 -9.48 -10.14
CA ALA A 113 17.55 -9.56 -10.77
C ALA A 113 16.41 -9.53 -9.74
N VAL A 114 16.52 -10.31 -8.65
CA VAL A 114 15.54 -10.33 -7.57
C VAL A 114 15.49 -8.98 -6.86
N PHE A 115 16.64 -8.34 -6.63
CA PHE A 115 16.71 -7.02 -6.01
C PHE A 115 16.05 -5.93 -6.86
N ILE A 116 16.37 -5.86 -8.15
CA ILE A 116 15.76 -4.91 -9.08
C ILE A 116 14.25 -5.16 -9.17
N GLY A 117 13.82 -6.42 -9.30
CA GLY A 117 12.40 -6.77 -9.34
C GLY A 117 11.65 -6.36 -8.07
N SER A 118 12.28 -6.55 -6.90
CA SER A 118 11.74 -6.10 -5.61
C SER A 118 11.63 -4.58 -5.55
N MET A 119 12.66 -3.85 -5.97
CA MET A 119 12.65 -2.38 -6.00
C MET A 119 11.58 -1.83 -6.95
N LEU A 120 11.37 -2.44 -8.11
CA LEU A 120 10.31 -2.06 -9.04
C LEU A 120 8.91 -2.30 -8.45
N CYS A 121 8.71 -3.41 -7.74
CA CYS A 121 7.47 -3.68 -7.01
C CYS A 121 7.24 -2.62 -5.92
N LEU A 122 8.30 -2.24 -5.19
CA LEU A 122 8.24 -1.23 -4.14
C LEU A 122 7.85 0.13 -4.71
N SER A 123 8.57 0.61 -5.73
CA SER A 123 8.28 1.89 -6.39
C SER A 123 6.85 1.93 -6.92
N SER A 124 6.39 0.85 -7.54
CA SER A 124 5.02 0.74 -8.04
C SER A 124 3.98 0.77 -6.90
N SER A 125 4.24 0.06 -5.79
CA SER A 125 3.39 0.12 -4.59
C SER A 125 3.26 1.54 -4.04
N LEU A 126 4.38 2.25 -3.91
CA LEU A 126 4.43 3.64 -3.48
C LEU A 126 3.68 4.57 -4.44
N LEU A 127 3.78 4.35 -5.75
CA LEU A 127 3.03 5.12 -6.75
C LEU A 127 1.51 4.91 -6.58
N PHE A 128 1.04 3.67 -6.43
CA PHE A 128 -0.37 3.39 -6.18
C PHE A 128 -0.87 4.01 -4.86
N PHE A 129 -0.05 3.95 -3.82
CA PHE A 129 -0.34 4.61 -2.55
C PHE A 129 -0.46 6.12 -2.71
N PHE A 130 0.51 6.73 -3.39
CA PHE A 130 0.54 8.16 -3.66
C PHE A 130 -0.67 8.60 -4.47
N LEU A 131 -1.03 7.84 -5.51
CA LEU A 131 -2.24 8.11 -6.31
C LEU A 131 -3.51 8.06 -5.45
N ASP A 132 -3.64 7.06 -4.57
CA ASP A 132 -4.80 7.00 -3.67
C ASP A 132 -4.82 8.17 -2.65
N VAL A 133 -3.66 8.60 -2.12
CA VAL A 133 -3.55 9.84 -1.30
C VAL A 133 -4.00 11.07 -2.09
N ASN A 134 -3.52 11.24 -3.32
CA ASN A 134 -3.85 12.43 -4.13
C ASN A 134 -5.31 12.44 -4.59
N MET A 135 -5.89 11.28 -4.95
CA MET A 135 -7.33 11.18 -5.23
C MET A 135 -8.17 11.55 -4.01
N ASN A 136 -7.67 11.33 -2.79
CA ASN A 136 -8.32 11.78 -1.56
C ASN A 136 -8.42 13.31 -1.49
N LEU A 137 -7.31 14.00 -1.78
CA LEU A 137 -7.28 15.46 -1.77
C LEU A 137 -8.10 16.06 -2.92
N ALA A 138 -8.02 15.48 -4.12
CA ALA A 138 -8.76 15.97 -5.27
C ALA A 138 -10.29 15.83 -5.08
N ALA A 139 -10.75 14.70 -4.55
CA ALA A 139 -12.16 14.50 -4.21
C ALA A 139 -12.62 15.46 -3.11
N PHE A 140 -11.78 15.66 -2.08
CA PHE A 140 -12.08 16.60 -1.00
C PHE A 140 -12.17 18.05 -1.49
N ARG A 141 -11.30 18.48 -2.41
CA ARG A 141 -11.33 19.83 -2.99
C ARG A 141 -12.60 20.07 -3.80
N ILE A 142 -13.04 19.08 -4.57
CA ILE A 142 -14.29 19.15 -5.35
C ILE A 142 -15.51 19.17 -4.44
N GLU A 143 -15.49 18.39 -3.34
CA GLU A 143 -16.56 18.40 -2.35
C GLU A 143 -16.67 19.76 -1.64
N MET A 144 -15.53 20.37 -1.30
CA MET A 144 -15.45 21.71 -0.68
C MET A 144 -15.97 22.81 -1.62
N GLU A 145 -15.56 22.81 -2.90
CA GLU A 145 -16.12 23.73 -3.91
C GLU A 145 -17.62 23.53 -4.11
N SER A 146 -18.11 22.29 -4.04
CA SER A 146 -19.55 22.01 -4.16
C SER A 146 -20.35 22.52 -2.95
N HIS A 147 -19.77 22.45 -1.74
CA HIS A 147 -20.37 22.95 -0.51
C HIS A 147 -20.41 24.48 -0.49
N ASP A 148 -19.34 25.15 -0.93
CA ASP A 148 -19.29 26.61 -1.06
C ASP A 148 -20.31 27.11 -2.08
N LYS A 149 -20.42 26.44 -3.23
CA LYS A 149 -21.41 26.79 -4.26
C LYS A 149 -22.84 26.64 -3.74
N LYS A 150 -23.10 25.62 -2.92
CA LYS A 150 -24.42 25.37 -2.31
C LYS A 150 -24.75 26.42 -1.23
N ARG A 151 -23.76 26.85 -0.44
CA ARG A 151 -23.87 27.91 0.56
C ARG A 151 -24.19 29.27 -0.10
N LEU A 152 -23.48 29.60 -1.19
CA LEU A 152 -23.72 30.80 -1.98
C LEU A 152 -25.12 30.82 -2.60
N ILE A 153 -25.60 29.69 -3.13
CA ILE A 153 -26.96 29.60 -3.69
C ILE A 153 -28.04 29.80 -2.61
N LEU A 154 -27.80 29.34 -1.38
CA LEU A 154 -28.72 29.54 -0.26
C LEU A 154 -28.74 30.99 0.23
N GLU A 155 -27.57 31.63 0.35
CA GLU A 155 -27.45 33.06 0.71
C GLU A 155 -28.04 33.99 -0.37
N THR A 156 -27.91 33.63 -1.67
CA THR A 156 -28.48 34.44 -2.77
C THR A 156 -30.00 34.26 -2.91
N LYS A 157 -30.58 33.17 -2.39
CA LYS A 157 -32.02 32.88 -2.44
C LYS A 157 -32.82 33.43 -1.26
N GLY A 158 -32.20 34.09 -0.29
CA GLY A 158 -32.91 34.80 0.78
C GLY A 158 -33.85 33.90 1.60
N TYR A 159 -33.28 32.90 2.26
CA TYR A 159 -33.88 32.25 3.43
C TYR A 159 -33.13 32.66 4.69
#